data_AF-A0A1F3CA17-F1
#
_entry.id   AF-A0A1F3CA17-F1
#
_cell.length_a   1.000
_cell.length_b   1.000
_cell.length_c   1.000
_cell.angle_alpha   90.00
_cell.angle_beta   90.00
_cell.angle_gamma   90.00
#
_symmetry.space_group_name_H-M   'P 1'
#
loop_
_entity.id
_entity.type
_entity.pdbx_description
1 polymer ?
#
loop_
_entity_poly.entity_id
_entity_poly.type
_entity_poly.pdbx_seq_one_letter_code
_entity_poly.pdbx_strand_id
1 'polypeptide(L)'
;MLVKEVEVENPVYMPVLGLGTGFMNYYGEMKNDTKNMLQGRSPFRLNLYQPIGKNHNWRVNINVLVLGKMAGYETAFPDTSLNLNFKSDITASIGANFEYNFGHLFKGDRKIKPFLSVGAEYFNYSTSTDLRNEAGNYNYFPDGTIRVNGEIVHRDYDYEENIQTIDRFDRGEYTPSNYAVVGDVGLDFKISNRVVLRLATSLHYTFTDDLDGISYKNESRRIGDTKNDMFSLTYVNLNIDLFSDPKTRLMESLFMDISGDFDYTIIADSDHDGVLDLKDDCYNTPEGVAVDSVGCPFDDDKDGIPNYIDSDLSSVKGAIVDASGIELTPEQILATLLQNIQAVERTDVYMIPIGLGWSKYSQMSNVEIPQKFKKLDINNDEYISFDELLKAISNFFDSDEEFKPEDIYELNNFFFAQ
;
A
#
# COMPACT_ATOMS: atom_id res chain seq x y z
N MET A 1 15.10 -10.20 -6.89
CA MET A 1 14.88 -8.83 -6.38
C MET A 1 14.06 -8.97 -5.10
N LEU A 2 14.71 -8.91 -3.93
CA LEU A 2 14.03 -9.07 -2.65
C LEU A 2 13.26 -7.77 -2.39
N VAL A 3 11.93 -7.78 -2.50
CA VAL A 3 11.10 -6.60 -2.25
C VAL A 3 10.29 -6.88 -0.99
N LYS A 4 10.38 -5.99 0.00
CA LYS A 4 9.60 -6.07 1.24
C LYS A 4 8.58 -4.95 1.29
N GLU A 5 7.35 -5.29 1.64
CA GLU A 5 6.32 -4.30 1.94
C GLU A 5 6.59 -3.72 3.33
N VAL A 6 6.89 -2.42 3.39
CA VAL A 6 7.18 -1.71 4.63
C VAL A 6 6.10 -0.66 4.87
N GLU A 7 5.60 -0.57 6.09
CA GLU A 7 4.64 0.46 6.50
C GLU A 7 5.34 1.83 6.59
N VAL A 8 4.69 2.87 6.07
CA VAL A 8 5.24 4.22 6.12
C VAL A 8 5.03 4.79 7.53
N GLU A 9 6.10 4.96 8.29
CA GLU A 9 6.05 5.66 9.58
C GLU A 9 5.89 7.18 9.32
N ASN A 10 4.65 7.68 9.40
CA ASN A 10 4.23 9.08 9.15
C ASN A 10 3.95 9.46 7.68
N PRO A 11 2.91 8.87 7.05
CA PRO A 11 2.48 9.29 5.73
C PRO A 11 1.99 10.75 5.73
N VAL A 12 2.33 11.50 4.68
CA VAL A 12 1.77 12.83 4.45
C VAL A 12 0.38 12.66 3.81
N TYR A 13 -0.65 13.14 4.52
CA TYR A 13 -2.03 13.13 4.03
C TYR A 13 -2.37 14.44 3.34
N MET A 14 -2.69 14.34 2.06
CA MET A 14 -3.09 15.47 1.23
C MET A 14 -4.62 15.56 1.13
N PRO A 15 -5.16 16.72 0.75
CA PRO A 15 -6.60 16.88 0.54
C PRO A 15 -7.14 15.90 -0.51
N VAL A 16 -8.25 15.24 -0.18
CA VAL A 16 -8.93 14.30 -1.07
C VAL A 16 -10.01 15.03 -1.86
N LEU A 17 -9.98 14.86 -3.18
CA LEU A 17 -10.96 15.45 -4.09
C LEU A 17 -12.15 14.51 -4.25
N GLY A 18 -13.36 15.03 -4.11
CA GLY A 18 -14.60 14.33 -4.33
C GLY A 18 -15.43 14.99 -5.42
N LEU A 19 -15.96 14.20 -6.34
CA LEU A 19 -16.89 14.65 -7.38
C LEU A 19 -18.17 13.83 -7.29
N GLY A 20 -19.31 14.48 -7.38
CA GLY A 20 -20.58 13.82 -7.13
C GLY A 20 -21.77 14.47 -7.76
N THR A 21 -22.84 13.71 -7.73
CA THR A 21 -24.17 14.12 -8.19
C THR A 21 -25.23 13.48 -7.32
N GLY A 22 -26.48 13.89 -7.48
CA GLY A 22 -27.54 13.44 -6.59
C GLY A 22 -28.92 13.86 -7.04
N PHE A 23 -29.81 13.99 -6.07
CA PHE A 23 -31.17 14.47 -6.23
C PHE A 23 -31.47 15.51 -5.15
N MET A 24 -31.94 16.67 -5.58
CA MET A 24 -32.37 17.75 -4.68
C MET A 24 -33.89 17.78 -4.54
N ASN A 25 -34.34 18.00 -3.30
CA ASN A 25 -35.74 18.08 -2.93
C ASN A 25 -36.00 19.30 -2.05
N TYR A 26 -36.99 20.09 -2.43
CA TYR A 26 -37.48 21.23 -1.66
C TYR A 26 -38.48 20.77 -0.59
N TYR A 27 -38.43 21.42 0.58
CA TYR A 27 -39.41 21.31 1.64
C TYR A 27 -39.77 22.71 2.14
N GLY A 28 -41.02 23.08 1.97
CA GLY A 28 -41.60 24.30 2.51
C GLY A 28 -43.10 24.26 2.30
N GLU A 29 -43.74 25.39 2.02
CA GLU A 29 -45.19 25.45 1.90
C GLU A 29 -45.72 24.98 0.54
N MET A 30 -44.93 25.14 -0.53
CA MET A 30 -45.30 24.65 -1.86
C MET A 30 -45.09 23.12 -1.98
N LYS A 31 -46.00 22.46 -2.71
CA LYS A 31 -45.90 21.02 -2.96
C LYS A 31 -44.81 20.73 -3.98
N ASN A 32 -44.24 19.53 -3.91
CA ASN A 32 -43.32 19.02 -4.91
C ASN A 32 -43.80 17.62 -5.35
N ASP A 33 -43.54 17.26 -6.61
CA ASP A 33 -43.92 15.96 -7.18
C ASP A 33 -43.04 14.81 -6.70
N THR A 34 -41.97 15.10 -5.97
CA THR A 34 -41.05 14.08 -5.48
C THR A 34 -41.66 13.30 -4.32
N LYS A 35 -41.89 12.00 -4.57
CA LYS A 35 -42.51 11.10 -3.58
C LYS A 35 -41.49 10.55 -2.58
N ASN A 36 -40.20 10.66 -2.90
CA ASN A 36 -39.10 10.14 -2.11
C ASN A 36 -37.79 10.90 -2.39
N MET A 37 -36.82 10.75 -1.50
CA MET A 37 -35.56 11.50 -1.51
C MET A 37 -34.59 11.13 -2.66
N LEU A 38 -34.95 10.15 -3.48
CA LEU A 38 -34.21 9.68 -4.66
C LEU A 38 -34.80 10.20 -5.98
N GLN A 39 -35.85 11.01 -5.91
CA GLN A 39 -36.40 11.73 -7.04
C GLN A 39 -36.05 13.20 -6.88
N GLY A 40 -35.86 13.91 -7.99
CA GLY A 40 -35.47 15.32 -7.98
C GLY A 40 -34.61 15.67 -9.17
N ARG A 41 -34.12 16.91 -9.19
CA ARG A 41 -33.17 17.36 -10.21
C ARG A 41 -31.74 17.11 -9.73
N SER A 42 -30.87 16.81 -10.68
CA SER A 42 -29.49 16.41 -10.41
C SER A 42 -28.58 17.63 -10.31
N PRO A 43 -27.93 17.87 -9.14
CA PRO A 43 -26.89 18.88 -9.02
C PRO A 43 -25.52 18.29 -9.34
N PHE A 44 -24.54 19.17 -9.52
CA PHE A 44 -23.13 18.81 -9.49
C PHE A 44 -22.49 19.26 -8.17
N ARG A 45 -21.71 18.37 -7.55
CA ARG A 45 -21.08 18.61 -6.25
C ARG A 45 -19.59 18.34 -6.35
N LEU A 46 -18.80 19.29 -5.86
CA LEU A 46 -17.37 19.14 -5.63
C LEU A 46 -17.12 19.16 -4.12
N ASN A 47 -16.28 18.26 -3.64
CA ASN A 47 -15.90 18.17 -2.24
C ASN A 47 -14.38 18.13 -2.14
N LEU A 48 -13.84 18.79 -1.13
CA LEU A 48 -12.45 18.68 -0.75
C LEU A 48 -12.41 18.37 0.73
N TYR A 49 -11.82 17.25 1.13
CA TYR A 49 -11.71 16.95 2.56
C TYR A 49 -10.30 16.63 3.00
N GLN A 50 -9.99 17.05 4.23
CA GLN A 50 -8.74 16.78 4.91
C GLN A 50 -9.04 15.98 6.18
N PRO A 51 -8.49 14.77 6.34
CA PRO A 51 -8.60 14.04 7.60
C PRO A 51 -7.72 14.67 8.68
N ILE A 52 -8.19 14.63 9.93
CA ILE A 52 -7.54 15.24 11.10
C ILE A 52 -7.17 14.17 12.12
N GLY A 53 -5.93 14.27 12.62
CA GLY A 53 -5.38 13.39 13.64
C GLY A 53 -4.96 12.01 13.12
N LYS A 54 -4.10 11.32 13.88
CA LYS A 54 -3.48 10.05 13.47
C LYS A 54 -4.49 8.92 13.19
N ASN A 55 -5.63 8.94 13.88
CA ASN A 55 -6.65 7.89 13.76
C ASN A 55 -7.65 8.17 12.62
N HIS A 56 -7.57 9.34 11.97
CA HIS A 56 -8.46 9.78 10.88
C HIS A 56 -9.96 9.66 11.18
N ASN A 57 -10.35 9.76 12.47
CA ASN A 57 -11.75 9.65 12.88
C ASN A 57 -12.56 10.93 12.59
N TRP A 58 -11.85 12.03 12.41
CA TRP A 58 -12.40 13.36 12.17
C TRP A 58 -11.91 13.87 10.82
N ARG A 59 -12.75 14.59 10.10
CA ARG A 59 -12.38 15.24 8.83
C ARG A 59 -13.03 16.61 8.73
N VAL A 60 -12.34 17.53 8.08
CA VAL A 60 -12.94 18.80 7.64
C VAL A 60 -13.21 18.67 6.15
N ASN A 61 -14.45 18.94 5.77
CA ASN A 61 -14.91 18.95 4.39
C ASN A 61 -15.20 20.39 3.97
N ILE A 62 -14.79 20.74 2.76
CA ILE A 62 -15.20 21.94 2.05
C ILE A 62 -16.03 21.46 0.87
N ASN A 63 -17.32 21.77 0.91
CA ASN A 63 -18.28 21.38 -0.10
C ASN A 63 -18.59 22.58 -0.98
N VAL A 64 -18.56 22.36 -2.28
CA VAL A 64 -18.97 23.33 -3.29
C VAL A 64 -20.07 22.69 -4.12
N LEU A 65 -21.29 23.23 -4.03
CA LEU A 65 -22.38 22.82 -4.92
C LEU A 65 -22.43 23.77 -6.10
N VAL A 66 -22.47 23.21 -7.30
CA VAL A 66 -22.52 23.95 -8.55
C VAL A 66 -23.77 23.47 -9.30
N LEU A 67 -24.69 24.39 -9.57
CA LEU A 67 -25.88 24.15 -10.41
C LEU A 67 -26.90 23.18 -9.79
N GLY A 68 -27.40 23.50 -8.60
CA GLY A 68 -28.55 22.81 -8.00
C GLY A 68 -29.87 23.39 -8.50
N LYS A 69 -30.88 22.54 -8.76
CA LYS A 69 -32.20 23.00 -9.17
C LYS A 69 -33.27 22.37 -8.31
N MET A 70 -34.24 23.16 -7.91
CA MET A 70 -35.41 22.74 -7.16
C MET A 70 -36.65 23.33 -7.78
N ALA A 71 -37.79 22.66 -7.64
CA ALA A 71 -39.05 23.17 -8.14
C ALA A 71 -40.18 22.73 -7.22
N GLY A 72 -41.26 23.48 -7.25
CA GLY A 72 -42.50 23.16 -6.56
C GLY A 72 -43.67 23.89 -7.19
N TYR A 73 -44.86 23.51 -6.77
CA TYR A 73 -46.12 24.03 -7.27
C TYR A 73 -47.18 24.04 -6.18
N GLU A 74 -48.14 24.93 -6.34
CA GLU A 74 -49.37 24.96 -5.57
C GLU A 74 -50.53 24.90 -6.54
N THR A 75 -51.52 24.04 -6.23
CA THR A 75 -52.74 23.91 -7.02
C THR A 75 -53.96 23.98 -6.10
N ALA A 76 -54.84 24.95 -6.36
CA ALA A 76 -56.10 25.18 -5.68
C ALA A 76 -57.22 25.43 -6.72
N PHE A 77 -58.25 24.60 -6.66
CA PHE A 77 -59.45 24.72 -7.50
C PHE A 77 -60.45 25.79 -7.04
N PRO A 78 -60.72 25.99 -5.72
CA PRO A 78 -61.70 26.99 -5.28
C PRO A 78 -61.17 28.43 -5.35
N ASP A 79 -59.85 28.62 -5.25
CA ASP A 79 -59.19 29.91 -5.41
C ASP A 79 -58.02 29.75 -6.39
N THR A 80 -58.28 30.06 -7.65
CA THR A 80 -57.31 29.88 -8.73
C THR A 80 -56.18 30.91 -8.70
N SER A 81 -56.26 31.93 -7.83
CA SER A 81 -55.19 32.92 -7.63
C SER A 81 -53.97 32.34 -6.90
N LEU A 82 -54.16 31.22 -6.18
CA LEU A 82 -53.13 30.48 -5.46
C LEU A 82 -52.34 29.51 -6.37
N ASN A 83 -52.74 29.34 -7.63
CA ASN A 83 -52.04 28.47 -8.56
C ASN A 83 -50.70 29.11 -8.94
N LEU A 84 -49.63 28.57 -8.35
CA LEU A 84 -48.27 29.08 -8.46
C LEU A 84 -47.32 27.92 -8.75
N ASN A 85 -46.21 28.23 -9.41
CA ASN A 85 -45.07 27.32 -9.48
C ASN A 85 -43.79 28.13 -9.33
N PHE A 86 -42.73 27.44 -8.98
CA PHE A 86 -41.43 28.04 -8.93
C PHE A 86 -40.37 27.04 -9.32
N LYS A 87 -39.22 27.58 -9.72
CA LYS A 87 -38.00 26.86 -9.92
C LYS A 87 -36.86 27.69 -9.34
N SER A 88 -36.22 27.15 -8.31
CA SER A 88 -35.10 27.77 -7.61
C SER A 88 -33.80 27.11 -8.09
N ASP A 89 -32.95 27.91 -8.74
CA ASP A 89 -31.65 27.49 -9.24
C ASP A 89 -30.56 27.98 -8.25
N ILE A 90 -29.97 27.06 -7.49
CA ILE A 90 -28.79 27.31 -6.66
C ILE A 90 -27.58 27.43 -7.60
N THR A 91 -27.15 28.66 -7.83
CA THR A 91 -26.08 28.99 -8.77
C THR A 91 -24.71 28.62 -8.23
N ALA A 92 -24.47 28.89 -6.95
CA ALA A 92 -23.27 28.47 -6.24
C ALA A 92 -23.55 28.33 -4.75
N SER A 93 -23.06 27.26 -4.14
CA SER A 93 -22.92 27.19 -2.69
C SER A 93 -21.50 26.80 -2.28
N ILE A 94 -21.05 27.31 -1.15
CA ILE A 94 -19.82 26.92 -0.49
C ILE A 94 -20.12 26.66 0.98
N GLY A 95 -19.73 25.50 1.47
CA GLY A 95 -19.95 25.09 2.85
C GLY A 95 -18.73 24.41 3.44
N ALA A 96 -18.64 24.49 4.76
CA ALA A 96 -17.63 23.79 5.54
C ALA A 96 -18.33 22.88 6.55
N ASN A 97 -17.94 21.61 6.57
CA ASN A 97 -18.57 20.60 7.42
C ASN A 97 -17.51 19.84 8.21
N PHE A 98 -17.84 19.57 9.46
CA PHE A 98 -17.04 18.73 10.34
C PHE A 98 -17.64 17.33 10.38
N GLU A 99 -16.84 16.33 10.00
CA GLU A 99 -17.27 14.95 9.81
C GLU A 99 -16.67 14.04 10.87
N TYR A 100 -17.50 13.13 11.36
CA TYR A 100 -17.15 12.05 12.26
C TYR A 100 -17.52 10.70 11.66
N ASN A 101 -16.54 9.79 11.52
CA ASN A 101 -16.70 8.53 10.79
C ASN A 101 -16.72 7.27 11.68
N PHE A 102 -16.87 7.44 13.00
CA PHE A 102 -17.02 6.36 13.98
C PHE A 102 -15.93 5.25 13.91
N GLY A 103 -14.76 5.52 13.32
CA GLY A 103 -13.76 4.48 13.02
C GLY A 103 -13.32 3.66 14.24
N HIS A 104 -13.27 4.29 15.41
CA HIS A 104 -12.95 3.65 16.70
C HIS A 104 -13.95 2.57 17.18
N LEU A 105 -15.21 2.60 16.74
CA LEU A 105 -16.22 1.61 17.14
C LEU A 105 -16.05 0.27 16.40
N PHE A 106 -15.33 0.27 15.27
CA PHE A 106 -15.20 -0.89 14.41
C PHE A 106 -13.77 -1.43 14.45
N LYS A 107 -13.61 -2.72 14.78
CA LYS A 107 -12.30 -3.39 14.72
C LYS A 107 -11.91 -3.68 13.26
N GLY A 108 -10.68 -3.32 12.89
CA GLY A 108 -10.07 -3.59 11.57
C GLY A 108 -10.45 -2.58 10.47
N ASP A 109 -9.83 -2.72 9.29
CA ASP A 109 -10.11 -1.83 8.14
C ASP A 109 -11.34 -2.31 7.37
N ARG A 110 -12.53 -1.98 7.89
CA ARG A 110 -13.80 -2.31 7.22
C ARG A 110 -13.98 -1.56 5.91
N LYS A 111 -14.57 -2.24 4.93
CA LYS A 111 -14.91 -1.67 3.61
C LYS A 111 -16.04 -0.64 3.65
N ILE A 112 -16.89 -0.66 4.68
CA ILE A 112 -18.03 0.25 4.83
C ILE A 112 -17.88 1.00 6.15
N LYS A 113 -17.94 2.33 6.10
CA LYS A 113 -17.81 3.21 7.28
C LYS A 113 -18.97 4.21 7.31
N PRO A 114 -19.83 4.18 8.34
CA PRO A 114 -20.84 5.22 8.51
C PRO A 114 -20.19 6.53 8.92
N PHE A 115 -20.79 7.63 8.51
CA PHE A 115 -20.38 8.95 8.96
C PHE A 115 -21.56 9.86 9.25
N LEU A 116 -21.31 10.81 10.14
CA LEU A 116 -22.18 11.93 10.46
C LEU A 116 -21.37 13.21 10.24
N SER A 117 -21.96 14.21 9.60
CA SER A 117 -21.33 15.50 9.40
C SER A 117 -22.29 16.64 9.71
N VAL A 118 -21.76 17.72 10.28
CA VAL A 118 -22.51 18.94 10.57
C VAL A 118 -21.67 20.13 10.12
N GLY A 119 -22.30 21.09 9.47
CA GLY A 119 -21.62 22.23 8.89
C GLY A 119 -22.52 23.43 8.68
N ALA A 120 -21.94 24.45 8.08
CA ALA A 120 -22.64 25.63 7.60
C ALA A 120 -22.27 25.87 6.15
N GLU A 121 -23.22 26.39 5.38
CA GLU A 121 -23.01 26.80 4.01
C GLU A 121 -23.54 28.21 3.76
N TYR A 122 -22.93 28.85 2.77
CA TYR A 122 -23.41 30.06 2.14
C TYR A 122 -23.80 29.72 0.72
N PHE A 123 -24.97 30.15 0.27
CA PHE A 123 -25.47 29.84 -1.06
C PHE A 123 -26.18 31.03 -1.70
N ASN A 124 -26.05 31.11 -3.02
CA ASN A 124 -26.79 32.03 -3.86
C ASN A 124 -27.82 31.25 -4.68
N TYR A 125 -29.02 31.79 -4.82
CA TYR A 125 -30.11 31.13 -5.54
C TYR A 125 -30.88 32.14 -6.40
N SER A 126 -31.38 31.71 -7.55
CA SER A 126 -32.28 32.53 -8.38
C SER A 126 -33.59 31.79 -8.53
N THR A 127 -34.70 32.46 -8.26
CA THR A 127 -36.02 31.82 -8.31
C THR A 127 -36.81 32.38 -9.47
N SER A 128 -37.24 31.49 -10.35
CA SER A 128 -38.06 31.84 -11.51
C SER A 128 -39.42 31.15 -11.45
N THR A 129 -40.40 31.75 -12.10
CA THR A 129 -41.77 31.25 -12.24
C THR A 129 -42.16 31.26 -13.72
N ASP A 130 -43.13 30.43 -14.07
CA ASP A 130 -43.70 30.34 -15.41
C ASP A 130 -45.12 30.93 -15.36
N LEU A 131 -45.25 32.25 -15.45
CA LEU A 131 -46.57 32.92 -15.37
C LEU A 131 -47.10 33.41 -16.71
N ARG A 132 -46.26 33.38 -17.75
CA ARG A 132 -46.60 33.84 -19.09
C ARG A 132 -45.85 33.02 -20.13
N ASN A 133 -46.39 33.03 -21.33
CA ASN A 133 -45.69 32.61 -22.53
C ASN A 133 -45.60 33.78 -23.53
N GLU A 134 -45.08 33.53 -24.74
CA GLU A 134 -45.00 34.53 -25.82
C GLU A 134 -46.36 35.19 -26.15
N ALA A 135 -47.49 34.52 -25.89
CA ALA A 135 -48.84 35.00 -26.20
C ALA A 135 -49.50 35.79 -25.06
N GLY A 136 -49.03 35.67 -23.81
CA GLY A 136 -49.52 36.43 -22.66
C GLY A 136 -49.54 35.63 -21.35
N ASN A 137 -50.20 36.18 -20.32
CA ASN A 137 -50.23 35.61 -18.98
C ASN A 137 -51.17 34.39 -18.89
N TYR A 138 -50.71 33.35 -18.19
CA TYR A 138 -51.52 32.19 -17.88
C TYR A 138 -52.62 32.54 -16.86
N ASN A 139 -53.88 32.41 -17.27
CA ASN A 139 -55.02 32.59 -16.38
C ASN A 139 -55.66 31.26 -16.03
N TYR A 140 -55.80 31.00 -14.74
CA TYR A 140 -56.40 29.78 -14.21
C TYR A 140 -57.89 29.98 -13.96
N PHE A 141 -58.71 29.09 -14.52
CA PHE A 141 -60.16 29.11 -14.35
C PHE A 141 -60.64 28.00 -13.40
N PRO A 142 -61.75 28.20 -12.66
CA PRO A 142 -62.27 27.20 -11.72
C PRO A 142 -62.69 25.87 -12.36
N ASP A 143 -62.84 25.84 -13.69
CA ASP A 143 -63.09 24.63 -14.48
C ASP A 143 -61.83 23.76 -14.68
N GLY A 144 -60.68 24.19 -14.14
CA GLY A 144 -59.39 23.52 -14.27
C GLY A 144 -58.65 23.82 -15.57
N THR A 145 -59.20 24.68 -16.43
CA THR A 145 -58.55 25.08 -17.68
C THR A 145 -57.58 26.24 -17.46
N ILE A 146 -56.47 26.20 -18.21
CA ILE A 146 -55.51 27.30 -18.30
C ILE A 146 -55.77 28.00 -19.63
N ARG A 147 -55.95 29.33 -19.60
CA ARG A 147 -56.23 30.10 -20.81
C ARG A 147 -55.34 31.32 -20.94
N VAL A 148 -54.89 31.58 -22.16
CA VAL A 148 -54.17 32.80 -22.56
C VAL A 148 -55.03 33.50 -23.59
N ASN A 149 -55.38 34.76 -23.34
CA ASN A 149 -56.28 35.56 -24.20
C ASN A 149 -57.63 34.87 -24.54
N GLY A 150 -58.10 33.96 -23.69
CA GLY A 150 -59.37 33.24 -23.86
C GLY A 150 -59.28 31.87 -24.53
N GLU A 151 -58.12 31.50 -25.09
CA GLU A 151 -57.88 30.18 -25.68
C GLU A 151 -57.30 29.22 -24.65
N ILE A 152 -57.76 27.95 -24.67
CA ILE A 152 -57.23 26.91 -23.79
C ILE A 152 -55.82 26.54 -24.28
N VAL A 153 -54.84 26.69 -23.40
CA VAL A 153 -53.44 26.41 -23.69
C VAL A 153 -52.87 25.40 -22.71
N HIS A 154 -51.84 24.69 -23.16
CA HIS A 154 -50.99 23.91 -22.27
C HIS A 154 -49.81 24.76 -21.81
N ARG A 155 -49.36 24.54 -20.57
CA ARG A 155 -48.13 25.16 -20.07
C ARG A 155 -46.92 24.60 -20.81
N ASP A 156 -46.01 25.48 -21.16
CA ASP A 156 -44.71 25.15 -21.74
C ASP A 156 -43.67 24.78 -20.67
N TYR A 157 -43.87 25.20 -19.42
CA TYR A 157 -42.94 25.02 -18.30
C TYR A 157 -41.60 25.73 -18.51
N ASP A 158 -41.60 26.81 -19.28
CA ASP A 158 -40.45 27.67 -19.48
C ASP A 158 -40.46 28.77 -18.40
N TYR A 159 -39.51 28.65 -17.45
CA TYR A 159 -39.42 29.53 -16.27
C TYR A 159 -38.69 30.83 -16.62
N GLU A 160 -39.33 31.69 -17.40
CA GLU A 160 -38.74 32.92 -17.95
C GLU A 160 -38.73 34.11 -16.98
N GLU A 161 -39.67 34.16 -16.04
CA GLU A 161 -39.84 35.31 -15.16
C GLU A 161 -39.13 35.09 -13.83
N ASN A 162 -38.23 36.00 -13.47
CA ASN A 162 -37.55 35.97 -12.19
C ASN A 162 -38.43 36.61 -11.10
N ILE A 163 -38.74 35.86 -10.04
CA ILE A 163 -39.64 36.27 -8.96
C ILE A 163 -39.08 37.48 -8.20
N GLN A 164 -37.75 37.56 -8.03
CA GLN A 164 -37.09 38.69 -7.37
C GLN A 164 -37.29 40.02 -8.12
N THR A 165 -37.47 39.98 -9.45
CA THR A 165 -37.59 41.19 -10.29
C THR A 165 -39.01 41.70 -10.52
N ILE A 166 -40.00 40.80 -10.52
CA ILE A 166 -41.39 41.15 -10.87
C ILE A 166 -42.19 41.71 -9.68
N ASP A 167 -41.67 41.58 -8.46
CA ASP A 167 -42.29 42.00 -7.19
C ASP A 167 -43.80 41.75 -7.12
N ARG A 168 -44.22 40.51 -7.43
CA ARG A 168 -45.63 40.14 -7.61
C ARG A 168 -46.50 40.37 -6.36
N PHE A 169 -45.87 40.37 -5.19
CA PHE A 169 -46.52 40.38 -3.88
C PHE A 169 -46.21 41.64 -3.05
N ASP A 170 -45.75 42.70 -3.72
CA ASP A 170 -45.44 44.01 -3.13
C ASP A 170 -44.49 43.91 -1.93
N ARG A 171 -43.52 43.00 -2.03
CA ARG A 171 -42.50 42.73 -0.99
C ARG A 171 -41.30 43.66 -1.15
N GLY A 172 -41.02 44.10 -2.38
CA GLY A 172 -39.78 44.75 -2.77
C GLY A 172 -38.64 43.77 -3.07
N GLU A 173 -37.54 44.33 -3.58
CA GLU A 173 -36.34 43.56 -3.89
C GLU A 173 -35.71 42.96 -2.63
N TYR A 174 -35.29 41.70 -2.73
CA TYR A 174 -34.55 41.00 -1.67
C TYR A 174 -33.29 40.34 -2.22
N THR A 175 -32.29 40.16 -1.35
CA THR A 175 -31.00 39.61 -1.76
C THR A 175 -31.10 38.08 -1.94
N PRO A 176 -30.73 37.54 -3.11
CA PRO A 176 -30.77 36.11 -3.43
C PRO A 176 -29.64 35.28 -2.80
N SER A 177 -29.23 35.61 -1.58
CA SER A 177 -28.16 34.92 -0.87
C SER A 177 -28.54 34.65 0.59
N ASN A 178 -28.18 33.47 1.06
CA ASN A 178 -28.46 33.09 2.43
C ASN A 178 -27.45 32.09 2.99
N TYR A 179 -27.58 31.83 4.28
CA TYR A 179 -26.83 30.81 4.98
C TYR A 179 -27.74 29.62 5.29
N ALA A 180 -27.16 28.43 5.37
CA ALA A 180 -27.84 27.25 5.85
C ALA A 180 -26.96 26.45 6.80
N VAL A 181 -27.61 25.76 7.74
CA VAL A 181 -26.98 24.71 8.52
C VAL A 181 -27.20 23.40 7.78
N VAL A 182 -26.12 22.64 7.60
CA VAL A 182 -26.12 21.39 6.84
C VAL A 182 -25.80 20.23 7.77
N GLY A 183 -26.64 19.20 7.74
CA GLY A 183 -26.39 17.92 8.40
C GLY A 183 -26.33 16.79 7.38
N ASP A 184 -25.23 16.05 7.33
CA ASP A 184 -25.06 14.88 6.47
C ASP A 184 -25.09 13.58 7.29
N VAL A 185 -25.78 12.56 6.76
CA VAL A 185 -25.66 11.18 7.22
C VAL A 185 -25.41 10.28 6.03
N GLY A 186 -24.42 9.38 6.13
CA GLY A 186 -24.09 8.52 5.00
C GLY A 186 -23.15 7.36 5.32
N LEU A 187 -22.77 6.68 4.24
CA LEU A 187 -21.88 5.53 4.22
C LEU A 187 -20.76 5.76 3.21
N ASP A 188 -19.53 5.57 3.66
CA ASP A 188 -18.33 5.51 2.83
C ASP A 188 -17.99 4.05 2.49
N PHE A 189 -17.98 3.72 1.21
CA PHE A 189 -17.58 2.43 0.65
C PHE A 189 -16.16 2.54 0.11
N LYS A 190 -15.21 1.93 0.81
CA LYS A 190 -13.81 1.84 0.39
C LYS A 190 -13.68 0.86 -0.77
N ILE A 191 -13.46 1.37 -1.98
CA ILE A 191 -13.22 0.57 -3.19
C ILE A 191 -11.75 0.16 -3.24
N SER A 192 -10.84 1.11 -2.99
CA SER A 192 -9.39 0.88 -2.93
C SER A 192 -8.76 1.70 -1.81
N ASN A 193 -7.42 1.66 -1.66
CA ASN A 193 -6.73 2.53 -0.70
C ASN A 193 -6.83 4.03 -1.05
N ARG A 194 -7.16 4.36 -2.31
CA ARG A 194 -7.23 5.75 -2.81
C ARG A 194 -8.61 6.17 -3.30
N VAL A 195 -9.54 5.23 -3.46
CA VAL A 195 -10.87 5.50 -4.03
C VAL A 195 -11.95 5.08 -3.05
N VAL A 196 -12.81 6.02 -2.70
CA VAL A 196 -13.96 5.82 -1.80
C VAL A 196 -15.21 6.30 -2.52
N LEU A 197 -16.23 5.45 -2.58
CA LEU A 197 -17.56 5.82 -3.03
C LEU A 197 -18.41 6.19 -1.80
N ARG A 198 -18.96 7.39 -1.77
CA ARG A 198 -19.81 7.88 -0.69
C ARG A 198 -21.25 7.91 -1.15
N LEU A 199 -22.15 7.40 -0.31
CA LEU A 199 -23.60 7.56 -0.44
C LEU A 199 -24.11 8.27 0.79
N ALA A 200 -24.79 9.40 0.63
CA ALA A 200 -25.22 10.22 1.75
C ALA A 200 -26.49 11.00 1.44
N THR A 201 -27.19 11.40 2.50
CA THR A 201 -28.28 12.37 2.42
C THR A 201 -27.92 13.55 3.32
N SER A 202 -28.08 14.76 2.79
CA SER A 202 -27.90 16.00 3.53
C SER A 202 -29.20 16.74 3.67
N LEU A 203 -29.39 17.37 4.82
CA LEU A 203 -30.49 18.28 5.10
C LEU A 203 -29.93 19.69 5.28
N HIS A 204 -30.46 20.63 4.52
CA HIS A 204 -30.05 22.02 4.47
C HIS A 204 -31.18 22.86 5.06
N TYR A 205 -31.00 23.31 6.29
CA TYR A 205 -31.92 24.23 6.96
C TYR A 205 -31.58 25.65 6.54
N THR A 206 -32.35 26.24 5.65
CA THR A 206 -32.10 27.60 5.15
C THR A 206 -32.79 28.58 6.08
N PHE A 207 -32.14 29.68 6.50
CA PHE A 207 -32.77 30.66 7.40
C PHE A 207 -33.63 31.67 6.63
N THR A 208 -34.28 31.20 5.56
CA THR A 208 -35.07 31.99 4.62
C THR A 208 -36.34 31.25 4.27
N ASP A 209 -37.35 32.03 3.97
CA ASP A 209 -38.70 31.65 3.58
C ASP A 209 -38.96 32.23 2.18
N ASP A 210 -37.89 32.31 1.36
CA ASP A 210 -37.89 33.04 0.09
C ASP A 210 -37.40 32.18 -1.07
N LEU A 211 -37.16 30.88 -0.84
CA LEU A 211 -36.60 30.00 -1.87
C LEU A 211 -37.61 29.78 -3.00
N ASP A 212 -38.90 29.75 -2.67
CA ASP A 212 -40.02 29.63 -3.60
C ASP A 212 -40.65 30.98 -3.99
N GLY A 213 -40.29 32.05 -3.28
CA GLY A 213 -40.80 33.40 -3.49
C GLY A 213 -42.12 33.70 -2.76
N ILE A 214 -42.61 32.78 -1.94
CA ILE A 214 -43.77 32.99 -1.06
C ILE A 214 -43.23 33.13 0.36
N SER A 215 -43.48 34.28 1.00
CA SER A 215 -42.95 34.52 2.33
C SER A 215 -43.96 35.20 3.25
N TYR A 216 -43.78 35.06 4.56
CA TYR A 216 -44.49 35.86 5.56
C TYR A 216 -44.31 37.38 5.39
N LYS A 217 -43.28 37.83 4.67
CA LYS A 217 -43.00 39.26 4.40
C LYS A 217 -43.80 39.85 3.25
N ASN A 218 -44.52 39.03 2.49
CA ASN A 218 -45.32 39.51 1.37
C ASN A 218 -46.47 40.39 1.88
N GLU A 219 -46.78 41.48 1.16
CA GLU A 219 -47.80 42.46 1.60
C GLU A 219 -49.14 42.27 0.87
N SER A 220 -49.15 41.59 -0.29
CA SER A 220 -50.36 41.42 -1.09
C SER A 220 -50.55 40.01 -1.67
N ARG A 221 -51.80 39.69 -2.03
CA ARG A 221 -52.28 38.43 -2.66
C ARG A 221 -51.99 37.15 -1.85
N ARG A 222 -50.74 36.70 -1.79
CA ARG A 222 -50.31 35.47 -1.11
C ARG A 222 -49.22 35.78 -0.10
N ILE A 223 -49.56 35.58 1.16
CA ILE A 223 -48.65 35.67 2.30
C ILE A 223 -48.29 34.24 2.71
N GLY A 224 -46.99 33.98 2.84
CA GLY A 224 -46.44 32.68 3.24
C GLY A 224 -46.58 32.40 4.74
N ASP A 225 -46.18 31.20 5.16
CA ASP A 225 -46.11 30.86 6.58
C ASP A 225 -44.82 31.41 7.23
N THR A 226 -44.64 31.23 8.54
CA THR A 226 -43.46 31.78 9.26
C THR A 226 -42.30 30.78 9.38
N LYS A 227 -42.45 29.59 8.79
CA LYS A 227 -41.42 28.56 8.82
C LYS A 227 -40.43 28.87 7.72
N ASN A 228 -39.19 28.46 7.94
CA ASN A 228 -38.20 28.61 6.89
C ASN A 228 -38.28 27.44 5.92
N ASP A 229 -37.92 27.73 4.68
CA ASP A 229 -37.71 26.73 3.65
C ASP A 229 -36.47 25.88 3.96
N MET A 230 -36.52 24.64 3.51
CA MET A 230 -35.43 23.69 3.62
C MET A 230 -35.28 22.93 2.31
N PHE A 231 -34.12 22.32 2.13
CA PHE A 231 -33.96 21.33 1.07
C PHE A 231 -33.10 20.16 1.52
N SER A 232 -33.29 19.00 0.89
CA SER A 232 -32.40 17.86 1.06
C SER A 232 -31.67 17.56 -0.22
N LEU A 233 -30.45 17.07 -0.10
CA LEU A 233 -29.67 16.55 -1.20
C LEU A 233 -29.25 15.11 -0.87
N THR A 234 -29.79 14.15 -1.62
CA THR A 234 -29.28 12.77 -1.58
C THR A 234 -28.24 12.62 -2.68
N TYR A 235 -27.01 12.27 -2.34
CA TYR A 235 -25.90 12.29 -3.28
C TYR A 235 -25.02 11.04 -3.23
N VAL A 236 -24.40 10.79 -4.39
CA VAL A 236 -23.27 9.88 -4.55
C VAL A 236 -22.03 10.70 -4.88
N ASN A 237 -20.94 10.44 -4.17
CA ASN A 237 -19.66 11.12 -4.37
C ASN A 237 -18.56 10.10 -4.62
N LEU A 238 -17.76 10.28 -5.66
CA LEU A 238 -16.52 9.54 -5.87
C LEU A 238 -15.38 10.37 -5.30
N ASN A 239 -14.81 9.92 -4.19
CA ASN A 239 -13.66 10.52 -3.53
C ASN A 239 -12.37 9.83 -3.99
N ILE A 240 -11.42 10.61 -4.49
CA ILE A 240 -10.15 10.16 -5.06
C ILE A 240 -9.00 10.86 -4.35
N ASP A 241 -8.16 10.06 -3.71
CA ASP A 241 -6.91 10.49 -3.09
C ASP A 241 -5.77 10.39 -4.11
N LEU A 242 -5.35 11.55 -4.62
CA LEU A 242 -4.36 11.65 -5.69
C LEU A 242 -2.92 11.72 -5.17
N PHE A 243 -2.73 12.35 -4.00
CA PHE A 243 -1.42 12.85 -3.59
C PHE A 243 -0.95 12.35 -2.22
N SER A 244 -1.79 11.64 -1.45
CA SER A 244 -1.35 11.11 -0.16
C SER A 244 -0.38 9.95 -0.32
N ASP A 245 0.49 9.81 0.67
CA ASP A 245 1.40 8.68 0.73
C ASP A 245 0.64 7.36 0.88
N PRO A 246 1.05 6.30 0.16
CA PRO A 246 0.47 4.98 0.37
C PRO A 246 0.85 4.49 1.77
N LYS A 247 -0.06 3.74 2.41
CA LYS A 247 0.17 3.16 3.75
C LYS A 247 1.42 2.26 3.78
N THR A 248 1.67 1.57 2.68
CA THR A 248 2.80 0.68 2.51
C THR A 248 3.55 1.05 1.23
N ARG A 249 4.87 0.93 1.28
CA ARG A 249 5.72 1.05 0.10
C ARG A 249 6.50 -0.24 -0.07
N LEU A 250 6.65 -0.65 -1.32
CA LEU A 250 7.53 -1.74 -1.70
C LEU A 250 8.95 -1.17 -1.71
N MET A 251 9.76 -1.58 -0.74
CA MET A 251 11.17 -1.23 -0.70
C MET A 251 11.98 -2.40 -1.25
N GLU A 252 12.84 -2.10 -2.21
CA GLU A 252 13.85 -3.04 -2.66
C GLU A 252 14.88 -3.19 -1.55
N SER A 253 15.06 -4.43 -1.10
CA SER A 253 16.06 -4.79 -0.10
C SER A 253 17.42 -4.73 -0.79
N LEU A 254 18.04 -3.55 -0.79
CA LEU A 254 19.42 -3.38 -1.21
C LEU A 254 20.33 -4.05 -0.17
N PHE A 255 20.60 -5.35 -0.33
CA PHE A 255 21.69 -6.16 0.24
C PHE A 255 22.01 -6.05 1.76
N MET A 256 21.22 -5.33 2.54
CA MET A 256 21.56 -4.90 3.90
C MET A 256 20.69 -5.55 4.97
N ASP A 257 20.24 -6.78 4.71
CA ASP A 257 19.71 -7.68 5.76
C ASP A 257 20.55 -8.97 5.84
N ILE A 258 21.83 -8.89 5.46
CA ILE A 258 22.86 -9.90 5.79
C ILE A 258 23.40 -9.59 7.19
N SER A 259 22.52 -9.30 8.15
CA SER A 259 22.89 -9.09 9.56
C SER A 259 22.93 -10.40 10.35
N GLY A 260 22.50 -11.51 9.74
CA GLY A 260 22.47 -12.83 10.37
C GLY A 260 23.49 -13.85 9.86
N ASP A 261 24.22 -13.55 8.78
CA ASP A 261 25.07 -14.53 8.07
C ASP A 261 26.44 -13.93 7.68
N PHE A 262 26.90 -12.90 8.39
CA PHE A 262 28.29 -12.47 8.29
C PHE A 262 29.13 -13.44 9.12
N ASP A 263 29.79 -14.36 8.42
CA ASP A 263 30.75 -15.26 9.04
C ASP A 263 31.93 -14.43 9.57
N TYR A 264 32.04 -14.33 10.90
CA TYR A 264 33.11 -13.58 11.57
C TYR A 264 34.51 -14.11 11.24
N THR A 265 34.62 -15.31 10.64
CA THR A 265 35.88 -15.88 10.15
C THR A 265 36.51 -15.07 9.02
N ILE A 266 35.73 -14.25 8.29
CA ILE A 266 36.24 -13.46 7.16
C ILE A 266 37.16 -12.31 7.62
N ILE A 267 37.07 -11.93 8.91
CA ILE A 267 37.88 -10.87 9.53
C ILE A 267 38.77 -11.39 10.67
N ALA A 268 38.93 -12.71 10.79
CA ALA A 268 39.83 -13.31 11.76
C ALA A 268 41.29 -13.27 11.26
N ASP A 269 42.20 -13.22 12.22
CA ASP A 269 43.65 -13.39 12.08
C ASP A 269 44.00 -14.46 13.13
N SER A 270 44.16 -15.70 12.69
CA SER A 270 44.23 -16.88 13.56
C SER A 270 45.60 -17.04 14.22
N ASP A 271 46.67 -16.64 13.54
CA ASP A 271 48.06 -16.78 14.00
C ASP A 271 48.66 -15.47 14.56
N HIS A 272 47.90 -14.38 14.46
CA HIS A 272 48.16 -13.06 15.04
C HIS A 272 49.41 -12.39 14.47
N ASP A 273 49.72 -12.66 13.19
CA ASP A 273 50.84 -12.06 12.48
C ASP A 273 50.53 -10.66 11.87
N GLY A 274 49.25 -10.26 11.91
CA GLY A 274 48.75 -8.98 11.42
C GLY A 274 48.14 -9.03 10.01
N VAL A 275 48.08 -10.20 9.38
CA VAL A 275 47.41 -10.46 8.10
C VAL A 275 46.13 -11.26 8.37
N LEU A 276 45.02 -10.83 7.76
CA LEU A 276 43.74 -11.53 7.93
C LEU A 276 43.78 -12.90 7.24
N ASP A 277 43.18 -13.93 7.84
CA ASP A 277 43.14 -15.31 7.32
C ASP A 277 42.71 -15.37 5.84
N LEU A 278 41.78 -14.50 5.40
CA LEU A 278 41.34 -14.47 4.00
C LEU A 278 42.45 -14.11 2.99
N LYS A 279 43.48 -13.41 3.46
CA LYS A 279 44.59 -12.87 2.66
C LYS A 279 45.96 -13.41 3.09
N ASP A 280 45.98 -14.28 4.07
CA ASP A 280 47.18 -14.92 4.56
C ASP A 280 47.42 -16.21 3.74
N ASP A 281 48.58 -16.31 3.10
CA ASP A 281 49.01 -17.50 2.38
C ASP A 281 49.70 -18.51 3.33
N CYS A 282 50.12 -18.05 4.51
CA CYS A 282 50.94 -18.73 5.50
C CYS A 282 50.27 -18.78 6.89
N TYR A 283 49.04 -19.32 6.94
CA TYR A 283 48.10 -19.48 8.08
C TYR A 283 48.60 -20.00 9.46
N ASN A 284 49.90 -20.28 9.63
CA ASN A 284 50.49 -20.80 10.88
C ASN A 284 51.84 -20.11 11.18
N THR A 285 51.96 -18.82 10.92
CA THR A 285 53.15 -18.07 11.30
C THR A 285 53.26 -17.97 12.82
N PRO A 286 54.41 -18.31 13.44
CA PRO A 286 54.58 -18.14 14.88
C PRO A 286 54.44 -16.67 15.31
N GLU A 287 53.73 -16.44 16.42
CA GLU A 287 53.51 -15.10 16.97
C GLU A 287 54.84 -14.35 17.17
N GLY A 288 54.93 -13.13 16.62
CA GLY A 288 56.10 -12.25 16.74
C GLY A 288 57.15 -12.40 15.63
N VAL A 289 56.97 -13.31 14.67
CA VAL A 289 57.77 -13.36 13.44
C VAL A 289 57.33 -12.23 12.50
N ALA A 290 58.30 -11.55 11.87
CA ALA A 290 57.99 -10.54 10.87
C ALA A 290 57.58 -11.20 9.56
N VAL A 291 56.42 -10.81 9.04
CA VAL A 291 55.84 -11.32 7.79
C VAL A 291 55.79 -10.26 6.70
N ASP A 292 55.64 -10.71 5.46
CA ASP A 292 55.44 -9.87 4.30
C ASP A 292 53.95 -9.48 4.11
N SER A 293 53.61 -8.92 2.94
CA SER A 293 52.24 -8.47 2.67
C SER A 293 51.20 -9.59 2.51
N VAL A 294 51.63 -10.85 2.46
CA VAL A 294 50.77 -12.03 2.31
C VAL A 294 50.82 -12.96 3.53
N GLY A 295 51.40 -12.52 4.66
CA GLY A 295 51.46 -13.31 5.90
C GLY A 295 52.60 -14.34 5.94
N CYS A 296 53.48 -14.35 4.94
CA CYS A 296 54.59 -15.30 4.91
C CYS A 296 55.86 -14.73 5.57
N PRO A 297 56.58 -15.53 6.38
CA PRO A 297 57.87 -15.14 6.95
C PRO A 297 58.91 -14.77 5.88
N PHE A 298 59.82 -13.86 6.20
CA PHE A 298 60.92 -13.50 5.30
C PHE A 298 61.88 -14.68 5.08
N ASP A 299 62.24 -14.89 3.82
CA ASP A 299 63.25 -15.84 3.30
C ASP A 299 64.15 -15.06 2.34
N ASP A 300 65.35 -14.69 2.81
CA ASP A 300 66.26 -13.77 2.13
C ASP A 300 67.03 -14.44 0.98
N ASP A 301 67.40 -15.72 1.13
CA ASP A 301 68.19 -16.48 0.15
C ASP A 301 67.33 -17.35 -0.79
N LYS A 302 66.05 -17.53 -0.45
CA LYS A 302 65.00 -18.20 -1.22
C LYS A 302 65.22 -19.69 -1.36
N ASP A 303 65.75 -20.33 -0.33
CA ASP A 303 65.93 -21.78 -0.26
C ASP A 303 64.67 -22.53 0.23
N GLY A 304 63.66 -21.79 0.72
CA GLY A 304 62.39 -22.32 1.24
C GLY A 304 62.34 -22.48 2.76
N ILE A 305 63.40 -22.11 3.49
CA ILE A 305 63.47 -22.09 4.95
C ILE A 305 63.43 -20.62 5.42
N PRO A 306 62.40 -20.20 6.17
CA PRO A 306 62.34 -18.85 6.72
C PRO A 306 63.55 -18.46 7.58
N ASN A 307 63.97 -17.19 7.48
CA ASN A 307 65.13 -16.62 8.17
C ASN A 307 65.15 -16.84 9.70
N TYR A 308 63.99 -17.05 10.34
CA TYR A 308 63.90 -17.24 11.79
C TYR A 308 64.25 -18.67 12.25
N ILE A 309 64.23 -19.66 11.34
CA ILE A 309 64.65 -21.05 11.57
C ILE A 309 65.84 -21.48 10.70
N ASP A 310 66.22 -20.64 9.74
CA ASP A 310 67.38 -20.84 8.89
C ASP A 310 68.71 -20.58 9.66
N SER A 311 69.61 -21.56 9.60
CA SER A 311 70.95 -21.50 10.18
C SER A 311 71.99 -20.91 9.23
N ASP A 312 71.73 -20.87 7.92
CA ASP A 312 72.60 -20.28 6.88
C ASP A 312 71.82 -19.33 5.97
N LEU A 313 71.69 -18.08 6.42
CA LEU A 313 71.00 -16.96 5.75
C LEU A 313 71.55 -16.55 4.36
N SER A 314 72.46 -17.33 3.78
CA SER A 314 73.17 -16.99 2.55
C SER A 314 73.51 -18.22 1.69
N SER A 315 72.62 -19.20 1.66
CA SER A 315 72.79 -20.39 0.82
C SER A 315 72.86 -20.01 -0.67
N VAL A 316 73.51 -20.87 -1.47
CA VAL A 316 73.61 -20.63 -2.91
C VAL A 316 72.22 -20.78 -3.53
N LYS A 317 71.76 -19.76 -4.27
CA LYS A 317 70.45 -19.77 -4.93
C LYS A 317 70.22 -21.07 -5.73
N GLY A 318 69.26 -21.88 -5.28
CA GLY A 318 68.90 -23.18 -5.87
C GLY A 318 69.66 -24.39 -5.31
N ALA A 319 70.42 -24.20 -4.24
CA ALA A 319 70.98 -25.29 -3.43
C ALA A 319 69.86 -26.13 -2.80
N ILE A 320 70.14 -27.41 -2.58
CA ILE A 320 69.26 -28.28 -1.82
C ILE A 320 69.73 -28.21 -0.37
N VAL A 321 68.88 -27.66 0.50
CA VAL A 321 69.19 -27.50 1.92
C VAL A 321 68.51 -28.57 2.78
N ASP A 322 69.01 -28.74 4.00
CA ASP A 322 68.35 -29.56 5.02
C ASP A 322 67.24 -28.80 5.76
N ALA A 323 66.61 -29.44 6.75
CA ALA A 323 65.53 -28.83 7.55
C ALA A 323 65.98 -27.62 8.41
N SER A 324 67.28 -27.31 8.43
CA SER A 324 67.86 -26.15 9.12
C SER A 324 68.46 -25.10 8.18
N GLY A 325 68.27 -25.23 6.85
CA GLY A 325 68.77 -24.29 5.85
C GLY A 325 70.25 -24.48 5.45
N ILE A 326 70.89 -25.57 5.87
CA ILE A 326 72.30 -25.84 5.51
C ILE A 326 72.37 -26.57 4.16
N GLU A 327 73.21 -26.08 3.24
CA GLU A 327 73.44 -26.71 1.93
C GLU A 327 73.97 -28.15 2.06
N LEU A 328 73.26 -29.10 1.44
CA LEU A 328 73.62 -30.51 1.43
C LEU A 328 74.68 -30.81 0.37
N THR A 329 75.69 -31.62 0.72
CA THR A 329 76.66 -32.11 -0.26
C THR A 329 76.04 -33.17 -1.18
N PRO A 330 76.60 -33.41 -2.38
CA PRO A 330 76.12 -34.45 -3.30
C PRO A 330 76.04 -35.84 -2.67
N GLU A 331 76.95 -36.17 -1.75
CA GLU A 331 76.93 -37.43 -1.01
C GLU A 331 75.76 -37.51 -0.02
N GLN A 332 75.42 -36.41 0.63
CA GLN A 332 74.30 -36.33 1.55
C GLN A 332 72.97 -36.42 0.80
N ILE A 333 72.82 -35.72 -0.33
CA ILE A 333 71.64 -35.81 -1.20
C ILE A 333 71.40 -37.26 -1.65
N LEU A 334 72.46 -37.96 -2.07
CA LEU A 334 72.37 -39.36 -2.48
C LEU A 334 71.96 -40.27 -1.32
N ALA A 335 72.44 -40.01 -0.10
CA ALA A 335 72.05 -40.74 1.09
C ALA A 335 70.56 -40.54 1.44
N THR A 336 70.01 -39.33 1.26
CA THR A 336 68.59 -39.03 1.50
C THR A 336 67.69 -39.71 0.46
N LEU A 337 68.11 -39.79 -0.80
CA LEU A 337 67.36 -40.47 -1.87
C LEU A 337 67.38 -42.00 -1.75
N LEU A 338 68.38 -42.58 -1.08
CA LEU A 338 68.55 -44.03 -0.90
C LEU A 338 67.95 -44.54 0.42
N GLN A 339 67.05 -43.80 1.05
CA GLN A 339 66.32 -44.31 2.20
C GLN A 339 65.57 -45.60 1.81
N ASN A 340 65.88 -46.71 2.49
CA ASN A 340 65.09 -47.94 2.44
C ASN A 340 63.68 -47.60 2.96
N ILE A 341 62.77 -47.21 2.06
CA ILE A 341 61.38 -46.95 2.39
C ILE A 341 60.78 -48.28 2.85
N GLN A 342 60.64 -48.44 4.16
CA GLN A 342 59.91 -49.54 4.75
C GLN A 342 58.42 -49.27 4.53
N ALA A 343 57.73 -50.16 3.81
CA ALA A 343 56.29 -50.03 3.59
C ALA A 343 55.56 -50.01 4.94
N VAL A 344 54.69 -49.02 5.13
CA VAL A 344 53.88 -48.84 6.34
C VAL A 344 52.45 -49.32 6.05
N GLU A 345 51.81 -49.96 7.03
CA GLU A 345 50.40 -50.37 6.94
C GLU A 345 49.50 -49.14 6.78
N ARG A 346 48.43 -49.25 5.98
CA ARG A 346 47.56 -48.10 5.67
C ARG A 346 46.90 -47.48 6.90
N THR A 347 46.70 -48.25 7.97
CA THR A 347 46.17 -47.77 9.25
C THR A 347 47.11 -46.82 9.97
N ASP A 348 48.41 -46.93 9.69
CA ASP A 348 49.47 -46.18 10.37
C ASP A 348 49.91 -44.97 9.54
N VAL A 349 49.33 -44.80 8.33
CA VAL A 349 49.51 -43.61 7.49
C VAL A 349 48.53 -42.55 7.97
N TYR A 350 49.05 -41.49 8.59
CA TYR A 350 48.28 -40.27 8.79
C TYR A 350 48.55 -39.32 7.61
N MET A 351 47.50 -38.76 7.01
CA MET A 351 47.65 -37.73 6.00
C MET A 351 48.01 -36.41 6.67
N ILE A 352 49.06 -35.75 6.19
CA ILE A 352 49.34 -34.34 6.50
C ILE A 352 48.49 -33.52 5.51
N PRO A 353 47.46 -32.79 5.96
CA PRO A 353 46.63 -32.00 5.06
C PRO A 353 47.46 -30.86 4.46
N ILE A 354 47.54 -30.83 3.14
CA ILE A 354 48.12 -29.70 2.40
C ILE A 354 46.99 -28.67 2.23
N GLY A 355 46.74 -27.90 3.29
CA GLY A 355 45.73 -26.84 3.34
C GLY A 355 44.77 -27.00 4.53
N LEU A 356 44.90 -26.12 5.53
CA LEU A 356 44.08 -26.07 6.75
C LEU A 356 42.79 -25.25 6.59
N GLY A 357 42.48 -24.77 5.38
CA GLY A 357 41.18 -24.20 5.06
C GLY A 357 40.30 -25.26 4.40
N TRP A 358 39.13 -25.52 4.96
CA TRP A 358 38.05 -26.33 4.36
C TRP A 358 38.23 -27.85 4.46
N SER A 359 38.43 -28.36 5.67
CA SER A 359 37.71 -29.58 6.04
C SER A 359 37.59 -29.72 7.56
N LYS A 360 36.48 -29.21 8.11
CA LYS A 360 35.86 -29.88 9.26
C LYS A 360 35.42 -31.25 8.75
N TYR A 361 36.33 -32.22 8.68
CA TYR A 361 35.92 -33.59 8.83
C TYR A 361 35.45 -33.70 10.27
N SER A 362 34.13 -33.64 10.47
CA SER A 362 33.54 -34.32 11.60
C SER A 362 34.15 -35.72 11.56
N GLN A 363 35.00 -36.08 12.53
CA GLN A 363 35.22 -37.48 12.82
C GLN A 363 33.83 -38.02 13.14
N MET A 364 33.17 -38.55 12.13
CA MET A 364 31.83 -39.09 12.24
C MET A 364 32.03 -40.48 12.85
N SER A 365 32.36 -40.48 14.13
CA SER A 365 32.56 -41.71 14.88
C SER A 365 31.22 -42.43 14.94
N ASN A 366 31.13 -43.55 14.23
CA ASN A 366 29.98 -44.45 14.14
C ASN A 366 28.79 -43.87 13.36
N VAL A 367 28.95 -43.66 12.05
CA VAL A 367 27.81 -43.48 11.16
C VAL A 367 27.21 -44.86 10.86
N GLU A 368 26.15 -45.24 11.56
CA GLU A 368 25.39 -46.44 11.21
C GLU A 368 24.57 -46.20 9.94
N ILE A 369 24.61 -47.13 8.98
CA ILE A 369 23.76 -47.07 7.77
C ILE A 369 22.29 -46.95 8.18
N PRO A 370 21.57 -45.90 7.74
CA PRO A 370 20.13 -45.76 7.97
C PRO A 370 19.39 -47.01 7.54
N GLN A 371 18.40 -47.45 8.34
CA GLN A 371 17.66 -48.70 8.10
C GLN A 371 17.07 -48.82 6.69
N LYS A 372 16.76 -47.69 6.03
CA LYS A 372 16.29 -47.64 4.65
C LYS A 372 17.34 -48.03 3.60
N PHE A 373 18.62 -47.81 3.88
CA PHE A 373 19.74 -48.08 2.97
C PHE A 373 20.50 -49.37 3.29
N LYS A 374 20.22 -50.02 4.42
CA LYS A 374 20.84 -51.31 4.79
C LYS A 374 20.64 -52.43 3.75
N LYS A 375 19.61 -52.34 2.92
CA LYS A 375 19.39 -53.31 1.82
C LYS A 375 20.35 -53.11 0.64
N LEU A 376 21.01 -51.96 0.56
CA LEU A 376 21.94 -51.61 -0.52
C LEU A 376 23.37 -52.13 -0.25
N ASP A 377 23.68 -52.41 1.02
CA ASP A 377 24.90 -53.09 1.45
C ASP A 377 24.78 -54.59 1.12
N ILE A 378 25.38 -55.00 0.01
CA ILE A 378 25.28 -56.36 -0.53
C ILE A 378 26.31 -57.27 0.15
N ASN A 379 27.46 -56.73 0.54
CA ASN A 379 28.57 -57.46 1.14
C ASN A 379 28.52 -57.49 2.68
N ASN A 380 27.56 -56.79 3.31
CA ASN A 380 27.37 -56.63 4.75
C ASN A 380 28.63 -56.14 5.46
N ASP A 381 29.37 -55.21 4.86
CA ASP A 381 30.56 -54.62 5.48
C ASP A 381 30.26 -53.34 6.28
N GLU A 382 28.96 -53.02 6.46
CA GLU A 382 28.46 -51.83 7.15
C GLU A 382 28.90 -50.52 6.47
N TYR A 383 29.30 -50.57 5.20
CA TYR A 383 29.71 -49.44 4.38
C TYR A 383 29.03 -49.47 3.00
N ILE A 384 28.60 -48.31 2.49
CA ILE A 384 28.05 -48.24 1.12
C ILE A 384 29.20 -47.98 0.14
N SER A 385 29.60 -48.98 -0.62
CA SER A 385 30.62 -48.82 -1.66
C SER A 385 30.13 -47.95 -2.82
N PHE A 386 31.07 -47.38 -3.57
CA PHE A 386 30.75 -46.58 -4.76
C PHE A 386 29.97 -47.39 -5.81
N ASP A 387 30.28 -48.68 -5.94
CA ASP A 387 29.59 -49.58 -6.87
C ASP A 387 28.13 -49.84 -6.43
N GLU A 388 27.87 -49.94 -5.13
CA GLU A 388 26.52 -50.10 -4.57
C GLU A 388 25.68 -48.82 -4.72
N LEU A 389 26.28 -47.65 -4.52
CA LEU A 389 25.66 -46.36 -4.79
C LEU A 389 25.25 -46.23 -6.27
N LEU A 390 26.17 -46.53 -7.19
CA LEU A 390 25.90 -46.47 -8.63
C LEU A 390 24.77 -47.43 -9.04
N LYS A 391 24.77 -48.63 -8.48
CA LYS A 391 23.72 -49.63 -8.73
C LYS A 391 22.36 -49.14 -8.21
N ALA A 392 22.31 -48.51 -7.04
CA ALA A 392 21.09 -47.92 -6.49
C ALA A 392 20.54 -46.79 -7.38
N ILE A 393 21.42 -45.91 -7.89
CA ILE A 393 21.05 -44.83 -8.80
C ILE A 393 20.57 -45.39 -10.15
N SER A 394 21.26 -46.39 -10.71
CA SER A 394 20.85 -47.03 -11.96
C SER A 394 19.45 -47.65 -11.82
N ASN A 395 19.21 -48.43 -10.77
CA ASN A 395 17.92 -49.07 -10.52
C ASN A 395 16.79 -48.05 -10.34
N PHE A 396 17.07 -46.90 -9.73
CA PHE A 396 16.11 -45.80 -9.62
C PHE A 396 15.70 -45.25 -11.01
N PHE A 397 16.65 -45.08 -11.92
CA PHE A 397 16.35 -44.63 -13.30
C PHE A 397 15.67 -45.72 -14.15
N ASP A 398 15.94 -46.99 -13.85
CA ASP A 398 15.34 -48.15 -14.53
C ASP A 398 13.90 -48.47 -14.05
N SER A 399 13.30 -47.60 -13.22
CA SER A 399 11.91 -47.62 -12.75
C SER A 399 11.55 -48.70 -11.73
N ASP A 400 12.46 -49.07 -10.82
CA ASP A 400 12.09 -49.79 -9.60
C ASP A 400 11.43 -48.82 -8.59
N GLU A 401 10.21 -49.14 -8.15
CA GLU A 401 9.36 -48.29 -7.27
C GLU A 401 9.89 -48.12 -5.82
N GLU A 402 11.12 -48.52 -5.50
CA GLU A 402 11.59 -48.60 -4.11
C GLU A 402 12.08 -47.26 -3.50
N PHE A 403 12.63 -46.32 -4.28
CA PHE A 403 13.19 -45.07 -3.76
C PHE A 403 12.53 -43.84 -4.37
N LYS A 404 12.30 -42.81 -3.54
CA LYS A 404 11.88 -41.49 -4.03
C LYS A 404 13.10 -40.66 -4.42
N PRO A 405 12.95 -39.61 -5.24
CA PRO A 405 14.04 -38.70 -5.56
C PRO A 405 14.76 -38.16 -4.32
N GLU A 406 14.02 -37.86 -3.25
CA GLU A 406 14.59 -37.36 -1.99
C GLU A 406 15.50 -38.39 -1.32
N ASP A 407 15.18 -39.69 -1.43
CA ASP A 407 15.98 -40.76 -0.86
C ASP A 407 17.33 -40.92 -1.57
N ILE A 408 17.40 -40.64 -2.88
CA ILE A 408 18.65 -40.67 -3.64
C ILE A 408 19.58 -39.53 -3.23
N TYR A 409 19.04 -38.33 -2.99
CA TYR A 409 19.83 -37.22 -2.46
C TYR A 409 20.36 -37.52 -1.05
N GLU A 410 19.55 -38.14 -0.20
CA GLU A 410 19.98 -38.53 1.15
C GLU A 410 21.03 -39.65 1.13
N LEU A 411 20.88 -40.64 0.23
CA LEU A 411 21.87 -41.70 0.03
C LEU A 411 23.22 -41.13 -0.44
N ASN A 412 23.18 -40.19 -1.37
CA ASN A 412 24.39 -39.54 -1.88
C ASN A 412 25.08 -38.72 -0.77
N ASN A 413 24.32 -37.96 0.02
CA ASN A 413 24.86 -37.23 1.17
C ASN A 413 25.46 -38.17 2.22
N PHE A 414 24.81 -39.31 2.48
CA PHE A 414 25.32 -40.34 3.39
C PHE A 414 26.63 -40.96 2.88
N PHE A 415 26.71 -41.32 1.60
CA PHE A 415 27.93 -41.88 1.00
C PHE A 415 29.16 -40.99 1.18
N PHE A 416 28.98 -39.66 1.10
CA PHE A 416 30.07 -38.71 1.33
C PHE A 416 30.32 -38.42 2.82
N ALA A 417 29.44 -38.86 3.72
CA ALA A 417 29.52 -38.59 5.16
C ALA A 417 30.00 -39.79 5.99
N GLN A 418 29.77 -41.03 5.52
CA GLN A 418 30.17 -42.28 6.18
C GLN A 418 31.68 -42.46 6.34
#